data_AF-D0W0D7-F1
#
_entry.id   AF-D0W0D7-F1
#
_cell.length_a   1.000
_cell.length_b   1.000
_cell.length_c   1.000
_cell.angle_alpha   90.00
_cell.angle_beta   90.00
_cell.angle_gamma   90.00
#
_symmetry.space_group_name_H-M   'P 1'
#
loop_
_entity.id
_entity.type
_entity.pdbx_description
1 polymer ?
#
loop_
_entity_poly.entity_id
_entity_poly.type
_entity_poly.pdbx_seq_one_letter_code
_entity_poly.pdbx_strand_id
1 'polypeptide(L)'
;MVFFLIQVKYALMRRTRHTRGCQSFPMLLKNISDGMVKGRLKTKRWRIIPDSRTNRKQNMTSEKPALPAYLDNIRIILTRTSHPANIGSAARAMKTMGLHKLTIVAPNLMATPMTENPPVFDPEHPQSFKLPEESFILASGAADVLENATIAASLDEALADTTIACALTSRRREITAPLQTPRDLVPELLQAANRGEKVTLVFGNETFGLSIEEVQACNRLMTINGNPDYFSLNLAQAVQVVCYEIFSQTDSPMTHLQQEDHAATHEQIKGMVAHMESVMNDIGFFNRRNGERLMRRMQSLFGRANTQTEDIDILRGFFNTVSHRIHKKD
;
A
#
# COMPACT_ATOMS: atom_id res chain seq x y z
N MET A 1 11.50 1.43 22.80
CA MET A 1 12.90 1.77 23.15
C MET A 1 13.02 2.99 24.09
N VAL A 2 12.35 4.12 23.81
CA VAL A 2 12.40 5.35 24.63
C VAL A 2 11.92 5.16 26.09
N PHE A 3 10.85 4.39 26.29
CA PHE A 3 10.34 4.08 27.64
C PHE A 3 11.32 3.29 28.52
N PHE A 4 12.11 2.40 27.92
CA PHE A 4 13.13 1.62 28.62
C PHE A 4 14.28 2.53 29.09
N LEU A 5 14.73 3.44 28.23
CA LEU A 5 15.78 4.41 28.55
C LEU A 5 15.35 5.39 29.66
N ILE A 6 14.07 5.78 29.71
CA ILE A 6 13.52 6.65 30.77
C ILE A 6 13.50 5.91 32.12
N GLN A 7 13.11 4.63 32.14
CA GLN A 7 13.08 3.80 33.35
C GLN A 7 14.49 3.53 33.89
N VAL A 8 15.47 3.30 33.01
CA VAL A 8 16.90 3.17 33.40
C VAL A 8 17.44 4.49 33.97
N LYS A 9 17.09 5.64 33.36
CA LYS A 9 17.49 6.97 33.85
C LYS A 9 16.91 7.28 35.25
N TYR A 10 15.66 6.90 35.51
CA TYR A 10 15.01 7.07 36.82
C TYR A 10 15.60 6.15 37.90
N ALA A 11 15.97 4.92 37.56
CA ALA A 11 16.62 3.98 38.47
C ALA A 11 18.03 4.44 38.89
N LEU A 12 18.76 5.09 37.98
CA LEU A 12 20.09 5.64 38.24
C LEU A 12 20.07 6.93 39.09
N MET A 13 19.06 7.80 38.91
CA MET A 13 18.91 9.03 39.71
C MET A 13 18.48 8.78 41.17
N ARG A 14 17.81 7.67 41.48
CA ARG A 14 17.46 7.33 42.87
C ARG A 14 18.65 6.83 43.71
N ARG A 15 19.75 6.40 43.07
CA ARG A 15 20.92 5.83 43.75
C ARG A 15 21.95 6.88 44.23
N THR A 16 21.82 8.14 43.83
CA THR A 16 22.80 9.20 44.13
C THR A 16 22.50 10.04 45.37
N ARG A 17 21.43 9.77 46.14
CA ARG A 17 21.16 10.49 47.40
C ARG A 17 21.96 10.00 48.61
N HIS A 18 22.73 8.90 48.52
CA HIS A 18 23.32 8.28 49.71
C HIS A 18 24.83 7.99 49.72
N THR A 19 25.61 8.46 48.75
CA THR A 19 27.08 8.33 48.85
C THR A 19 27.76 9.63 48.48
N ARG A 20 28.19 10.36 49.51
CA ARG A 20 29.19 11.44 49.41
C ARG A 20 30.53 10.81 48.98
N GLY A 21 31.20 11.42 48.02
CA GLY A 21 32.62 11.17 47.72
C GLY A 21 32.89 10.27 46.52
N CYS A 22 32.71 10.78 45.30
CA CYS A 22 33.50 10.36 44.14
C CYS A 22 33.40 11.43 43.04
N GLN A 23 34.41 12.30 42.92
CA GLN A 23 34.41 13.45 41.99
C GLN A 23 34.67 13.10 40.52
N SER A 24 34.66 11.82 40.12
CA SER A 24 35.10 11.37 38.79
C SER A 24 33.98 11.01 37.80
N PHE A 25 32.70 11.07 38.18
CA PHE A 25 31.56 10.75 37.31
C PHE A 25 30.94 11.91 36.49
N PRO A 26 30.96 13.18 36.94
CA PRO A 26 30.37 14.30 36.19
C PRO A 26 31.06 14.60 34.84
N MET A 27 32.35 14.23 34.71
CA MET A 27 33.15 14.49 33.51
C MET A 27 32.82 13.51 32.36
N LEU A 28 32.35 12.30 32.69
CA LEU A 28 32.06 11.25 31.71
C LEU A 28 30.74 11.48 30.95
N LEU A 29 29.73 12.05 31.62
CA LEU A 29 28.45 12.39 31.01
C LEU A 29 28.53 13.65 30.13
N LYS A 30 29.44 14.58 30.46
CA LYS A 30 29.69 15.78 29.65
C LYS A 30 30.32 15.43 28.29
N ASN A 31 31.27 14.50 28.28
CA ASN A 31 31.92 14.03 27.05
C ASN A 31 31.00 13.22 26.11
N ILE A 32 30.00 12.51 26.65
CA ILE A 32 29.00 11.78 25.84
C ILE A 32 27.99 12.76 25.23
N SER A 33 27.60 13.79 25.96
CA SER A 33 26.73 14.87 25.46
C SER A 33 27.43 15.72 24.39
N ASP A 34 28.69 16.11 24.61
CA ASP A 34 29.45 16.94 23.68
C ASP A 34 29.86 16.18 22.40
N GLY A 35 30.06 14.86 22.48
CA GLY A 35 30.36 14.00 21.33
C GLY A 35 29.17 13.77 20.39
N MET A 36 27.93 13.86 20.89
CA MET A 36 26.72 13.75 20.05
C MET A 36 26.37 15.07 19.35
N VAL A 37 26.82 16.23 19.86
CA VAL A 37 26.57 17.55 19.27
C VAL A 37 27.60 17.91 18.18
N LYS A 38 28.80 17.31 18.20
CA LYS A 38 29.83 17.52 17.17
C LYS A 38 30.04 16.24 16.38
N GLY A 39 29.32 16.07 15.27
CA GLY A 39 29.34 14.90 14.37
C GLY A 39 30.73 14.45 13.88
N ARG A 40 31.51 13.80 14.75
CA ARG A 40 32.78 13.14 14.43
C ARG A 40 32.83 11.77 15.11
N LEU A 41 32.15 10.80 14.52
CA LEU A 41 32.52 9.40 14.64
C LEU A 41 32.95 8.91 13.26
N LYS A 42 34.27 8.78 13.06
CA LYS A 42 34.84 8.11 11.90
C LYS A 42 34.42 6.64 11.95
N THR A 43 33.58 6.22 11.01
CA THR A 43 33.16 4.83 10.83
C THR A 43 34.37 3.99 10.42
N LYS A 44 34.99 3.27 11.36
CA LYS A 44 35.90 2.17 11.02
C LYS A 44 35.05 1.02 10.45
N ARG A 45 35.27 0.72 9.17
CA ARG A 45 34.66 -0.37 8.40
C ARG A 45 35.04 -1.70 9.06
N TRP A 46 34.05 -2.41 9.63
CA TRP A 46 34.25 -3.75 10.16
C TRP A 46 34.40 -4.74 8.99
N ARG A 47 35.49 -5.52 8.98
CA ARG A 47 35.61 -6.67 8.08
C ARG A 47 34.81 -7.83 8.67
N ILE A 48 33.76 -8.22 7.97
CA ILE A 48 33.01 -9.46 8.20
C ILE A 48 33.93 -10.63 7.82
N ILE A 49 34.12 -11.57 8.73
CA ILE A 49 34.82 -12.84 8.47
C ILE A 49 33.88 -13.69 7.59
N PRO A 50 34.30 -14.16 6.41
CA PRO A 50 33.42 -14.99 5.58
C PRO A 50 33.27 -16.37 6.23
N ASP A 51 32.03 -16.74 6.56
CA ASP A 51 31.66 -18.12 6.87
C ASP A 51 31.77 -18.96 5.59
N SER A 52 32.49 -20.07 5.69
CA SER A 52 32.74 -21.05 4.63
C SER A 52 31.53 -21.95 4.44
N ARG A 53 30.39 -21.38 4.02
CA ARG A 53 29.28 -22.10 3.43
C ARG A 53 29.08 -21.60 2.01
N THR A 54 29.88 -22.16 1.13
CA THR A 54 29.76 -22.06 -0.32
C THR A 54 28.39 -22.56 -0.79
N ASN A 55 27.82 -21.81 -1.73
CA ASN A 55 26.74 -22.20 -2.65
C ASN A 55 25.37 -22.56 -2.06
N ARG A 56 24.60 -21.53 -1.72
CA ARG A 56 23.18 -21.41 -2.12
C ARG A 56 22.82 -19.94 -2.34
N LYS A 57 23.40 -19.31 -3.37
CA LYS A 57 22.71 -18.22 -4.04
C LYS A 57 21.65 -18.86 -4.93
N GLN A 58 20.51 -19.23 -4.36
CA GLN A 58 19.32 -19.36 -5.18
C GLN A 58 19.00 -17.93 -5.64
N ASN A 59 19.24 -17.68 -6.93
CA ASN A 59 18.62 -16.55 -7.62
C ASN A 59 17.11 -16.76 -7.53
N MET A 60 16.49 -16.25 -6.46
CA MET A 60 15.06 -16.00 -6.43
C MET A 60 14.90 -14.54 -6.78
N THR A 61 14.88 -14.24 -8.08
CA THR A 61 14.28 -12.98 -8.53
C THR A 61 12.84 -12.99 -8.05
N SER A 62 12.44 -12.02 -7.24
CA SER A 62 11.04 -11.75 -6.91
C SER A 62 10.32 -11.40 -8.22
N GLU A 63 9.92 -12.40 -8.99
CA GLU A 63 9.22 -12.18 -10.25
C GLU A 63 7.91 -11.47 -9.95
N LYS A 64 7.70 -10.34 -10.64
CA LYS A 64 6.47 -9.59 -10.55
C LYS A 64 5.33 -10.52 -10.99
N PRO A 65 4.26 -10.68 -10.18
CA PRO A 65 3.16 -11.55 -10.57
C PRO A 65 2.54 -11.06 -11.87
N ALA A 66 2.22 -11.99 -12.75
CA ALA A 66 1.50 -11.72 -13.99
C ALA A 66 0.06 -11.31 -13.65
N LEU A 67 -0.46 -10.32 -14.40
CA LEU A 67 -1.87 -9.95 -14.30
C LEU A 67 -2.74 -11.07 -14.87
N PRO A 68 -3.91 -11.35 -14.27
CA PRO A 68 -4.84 -12.32 -14.85
C PRO A 68 -5.35 -11.85 -16.22
N ALA A 69 -5.24 -12.72 -17.23
CA ALA A 69 -5.62 -12.40 -18.61
C ALA A 69 -7.10 -12.02 -18.78
N TYR A 70 -7.98 -12.47 -17.87
CA TYR A 70 -9.40 -12.13 -17.92
C TYR A 70 -9.68 -10.65 -17.65
N LEU A 71 -8.73 -9.88 -17.11
CA LEU A 71 -8.90 -8.43 -16.96
C LEU A 71 -9.07 -7.72 -18.31
N ASP A 72 -8.57 -8.31 -19.40
CA ASP A 72 -8.76 -7.84 -20.79
C ASP A 72 -10.23 -7.91 -21.25
N ASN A 73 -11.08 -8.65 -20.52
CA ASN A 73 -12.51 -8.77 -20.79
C ASN A 73 -13.36 -7.75 -20.03
N ILE A 74 -12.74 -6.91 -19.18
CA ILE A 74 -13.43 -5.88 -18.39
C ILE A 74 -13.20 -4.51 -19.05
N ARG A 75 -14.28 -3.85 -19.42
CA ARG A 75 -14.28 -2.54 -20.07
C ARG A 75 -14.87 -1.47 -19.15
N ILE A 76 -14.18 -0.33 -19.07
CA ILE A 76 -14.70 0.89 -18.44
C ILE A 76 -15.32 1.76 -19.53
N ILE A 77 -16.56 2.19 -19.32
CA ILE A 77 -17.28 3.08 -20.22
C ILE A 77 -17.53 4.41 -19.50
N LEU A 78 -17.02 5.50 -20.06
CA LEU A 78 -17.32 6.86 -19.60
C LEU A 78 -18.32 7.50 -20.57
N THR A 79 -19.50 7.86 -20.07
CA THR A 79 -20.60 8.41 -20.87
C THR A 79 -20.72 9.90 -20.64
N ARG A 80 -20.79 10.68 -21.73
CA ARG A 80 -21.06 12.12 -21.73
C ARG A 80 -20.16 12.90 -20.75
N THR A 81 -18.90 12.49 -20.63
CA THR A 81 -17.93 13.12 -19.73
C THR A 81 -17.74 14.59 -20.09
N SER A 82 -17.73 15.46 -19.09
CA SER A 82 -17.55 16.90 -19.29
C SER A 82 -16.14 17.38 -19.04
N HIS A 83 -15.44 16.91 -18.00
CA HIS A 83 -14.12 17.44 -17.68
C HIS A 83 -13.01 16.59 -18.32
N PRO A 84 -12.13 17.17 -19.17
CA PRO A 84 -11.03 16.41 -19.78
C PRO A 84 -10.08 15.74 -18.78
N ALA A 85 -9.79 16.42 -17.67
CA ALA A 85 -9.00 15.88 -16.56
C ALA A 85 -9.56 14.57 -15.97
N ASN A 86 -10.89 14.39 -15.94
CA ASN A 86 -11.48 13.17 -15.40
C ASN A 86 -11.23 11.96 -16.31
N ILE A 87 -11.17 12.15 -17.63
CA ILE A 87 -10.85 11.08 -18.58
C ILE A 87 -9.41 10.59 -18.34
N GLY A 88 -8.46 11.51 -18.23
CA GLY A 88 -7.07 11.19 -17.92
C GLY A 88 -6.91 10.51 -16.55
N SER A 89 -7.55 11.07 -15.53
CA SER A 89 -7.50 10.52 -14.17
C SER A 89 -8.14 9.13 -14.08
N ALA A 90 -9.23 8.88 -14.83
CA ALA A 90 -9.85 7.56 -14.95
C ALA A 90 -8.90 6.56 -15.61
N ALA A 91 -8.26 6.91 -16.73
CA ALA A 91 -7.26 6.05 -17.39
C ALA A 91 -6.08 5.71 -16.46
N ARG A 92 -5.61 6.68 -15.67
CA ARG A 92 -4.59 6.46 -14.64
C ARG A 92 -5.06 5.47 -13.57
N ALA A 93 -6.29 5.64 -13.08
CA ALA A 93 -6.89 4.73 -12.09
C ALA A 93 -7.02 3.30 -12.64
N MET A 94 -7.46 3.16 -13.89
CA MET A 94 -7.57 1.88 -14.59
C MET A 94 -6.21 1.18 -14.70
N LYS A 95 -5.19 1.86 -15.24
CA LYS A 95 -3.88 1.25 -15.46
C LYS A 95 -3.19 0.86 -14.15
N THR A 96 -3.38 1.66 -13.10
CA THR A 96 -2.89 1.35 -11.75
C THR A 96 -3.44 0.01 -11.25
N MET A 97 -4.67 -0.34 -11.64
CA MET A 97 -5.38 -1.55 -11.23
C MET A 97 -5.37 -2.64 -12.32
N GLY A 98 -4.50 -2.52 -13.33
CA GLY A 98 -4.33 -3.54 -14.38
C GLY A 98 -5.39 -3.54 -15.48
N LEU A 99 -6.28 -2.54 -15.54
CA LEU A 99 -7.31 -2.41 -16.56
C LEU A 99 -6.85 -1.45 -17.68
N HIS A 100 -7.23 -1.75 -18.92
CA HIS A 100 -6.76 -0.98 -20.09
C HIS A 100 -7.83 -0.84 -21.21
N LYS A 101 -9.00 -1.46 -21.09
CA LYS A 101 -10.10 -1.30 -22.07
C LYS A 101 -10.99 -0.12 -21.67
N LEU A 102 -10.75 1.03 -22.28
CA LEU A 102 -11.54 2.23 -22.10
C LEU A 102 -12.42 2.48 -23.33
N THR A 103 -13.69 2.82 -23.11
CA THR A 103 -14.58 3.36 -24.14
C THR A 103 -15.18 4.67 -23.66
N ILE A 104 -15.20 5.66 -24.54
CA ILE A 104 -15.75 6.99 -24.28
C ILE A 104 -16.95 7.18 -25.21
N VAL A 105 -18.12 7.38 -24.61
CA VAL A 105 -19.39 7.48 -25.34
C VAL A 105 -19.84 8.93 -25.34
N ALA A 106 -20.03 9.48 -26.55
CA ALA A 106 -20.55 10.84 -26.78
C ALA A 106 -19.96 11.90 -25.82
N PRO A 107 -18.63 12.08 -25.75
CA PRO A 107 -18.01 13.05 -24.85
C PRO A 107 -18.51 14.47 -25.12
N ASN A 108 -18.80 15.22 -24.06
CA ASN A 108 -19.30 16.59 -24.15
C ASN A 108 -18.40 17.52 -23.32
N LEU A 109 -17.18 17.70 -23.82
CA LEU A 109 -16.11 18.35 -23.06
C LEU A 109 -16.38 19.84 -22.87
N MET A 110 -16.23 20.31 -21.63
CA MET A 110 -16.28 21.73 -21.30
C MET A 110 -14.91 22.39 -21.48
N ALA A 111 -14.91 23.71 -21.67
CA ALA A 111 -13.69 24.49 -21.65
C ALA A 111 -13.09 24.51 -20.24
N THR A 112 -11.76 24.45 -20.15
CA THR A 112 -10.99 24.54 -18.91
C THR A 112 -9.83 25.52 -19.10
N PRO A 113 -9.13 25.94 -18.03
CA PRO A 113 -7.91 26.73 -18.17
C PRO A 113 -6.80 26.06 -18.99
N MET A 114 -6.82 24.73 -19.16
CA MET A 114 -5.86 23.98 -19.97
C MET A 114 -6.40 23.60 -21.35
N THR A 115 -7.72 23.62 -21.52
CA THR A 115 -8.44 23.28 -22.74
C THR A 115 -9.42 24.41 -23.05
N GLU A 116 -8.92 25.54 -23.53
CA GLU A 116 -9.77 26.71 -23.83
C GLU A 116 -10.79 26.41 -24.94
N ASN A 117 -10.37 25.64 -25.95
CA ASN A 117 -11.18 25.24 -27.09
C ASN A 117 -11.37 23.71 -27.06
N PRO A 118 -12.38 23.20 -26.33
CA PRO A 118 -12.62 21.77 -26.25
C PRO A 118 -13.02 21.21 -27.64
N PRO A 119 -12.54 20.02 -28.01
CA PRO A 119 -12.96 19.37 -29.24
C PRO A 119 -14.46 19.06 -29.17
N VAL A 120 -15.16 19.31 -30.28
CA VAL A 120 -16.59 19.01 -30.40
C VAL A 120 -16.75 17.60 -30.93
N PHE A 121 -17.60 16.82 -30.27
CA PHE A 121 -17.93 15.47 -30.70
C PHE A 121 -18.92 15.48 -31.87
N ASP A 122 -18.59 14.77 -32.95
CA ASP A 122 -19.48 14.52 -34.09
C ASP A 122 -19.96 13.05 -34.05
N PRO A 123 -21.25 12.79 -33.78
CA PRO A 123 -21.81 11.45 -33.76
C PRO A 123 -21.70 10.69 -35.09
N GLU A 124 -21.63 11.40 -36.23
CA GLU A 124 -21.49 10.77 -37.55
C GLU A 124 -20.05 10.28 -37.81
N HIS A 125 -19.07 10.88 -37.13
CA HIS A 125 -17.65 10.56 -37.29
C HIS A 125 -16.93 10.42 -35.93
N PRO A 126 -17.34 9.48 -35.05
CA PRO A 126 -16.83 9.40 -33.69
C PRO A 126 -15.31 9.17 -33.62
N GLN A 127 -14.75 8.46 -34.59
CA GLN A 127 -13.32 8.17 -34.68
C GLN A 127 -12.45 9.41 -35.01
N SER A 128 -13.08 10.48 -35.51
CA SER A 128 -12.39 11.75 -35.77
C SER A 128 -12.10 12.52 -34.48
N PHE A 129 -12.85 12.24 -33.41
CA PHE A 129 -12.71 12.90 -32.13
C PHE A 129 -11.31 12.64 -31.53
N LYS A 130 -10.64 13.71 -31.11
CA LYS A 130 -9.33 13.64 -30.44
C LYS A 130 -9.48 14.19 -29.04
N LEU A 131 -9.00 13.43 -28.05
CA LEU A 131 -8.93 13.92 -26.69
C LEU A 131 -7.96 15.11 -26.60
N PRO A 132 -8.27 16.13 -25.79
CA PRO A 132 -7.36 17.26 -25.60
C PRO A 132 -6.12 16.83 -24.78
N GLU A 133 -5.04 17.60 -24.92
CA GLU A 133 -3.77 17.36 -24.23
C GLU A 133 -3.93 17.26 -22.71
N GLU A 134 -4.86 18.00 -22.12
CA GLU A 134 -5.18 17.91 -20.69
C GLU A 134 -5.51 16.47 -20.26
N SER A 135 -6.27 15.71 -21.04
CA SER A 135 -6.55 14.31 -20.73
C SER A 135 -5.28 13.46 -20.68
N PHE A 136 -4.34 13.66 -21.62
CA PHE A 136 -3.07 12.94 -21.65
C PHE A 136 -2.15 13.32 -20.49
N ILE A 137 -2.08 14.61 -20.14
CA ILE A 137 -1.32 15.09 -18.97
C ILE A 137 -1.81 14.41 -17.69
N LEU A 138 -3.13 14.35 -17.49
CA LEU A 138 -3.72 13.75 -16.29
C LEU A 138 -3.63 12.22 -16.27
N ALA A 139 -3.54 11.57 -17.44
CA ALA A 139 -3.25 10.14 -17.54
C ALA A 139 -1.82 9.80 -17.10
N SER A 140 -0.87 10.73 -17.24
CA SER A 140 0.54 10.53 -16.87
C SER A 140 1.10 9.26 -17.54
N GLY A 141 1.57 8.27 -16.79
CA GLY A 141 2.07 6.99 -17.33
C GLY A 141 1.00 6.08 -17.97
N ALA A 142 -0.26 6.51 -18.06
CA ALA A 142 -1.39 5.78 -18.63
C ALA A 142 -1.92 6.34 -19.96
N ALA A 143 -1.11 7.14 -20.67
CA ALA A 143 -1.47 7.70 -21.98
C ALA A 143 -1.87 6.62 -23.00
N ASP A 144 -1.24 5.44 -22.96
CA ASP A 144 -1.56 4.27 -23.77
C ASP A 144 -3.02 3.79 -23.60
N VAL A 145 -3.62 3.93 -22.42
CA VAL A 145 -5.05 3.61 -22.23
C VAL A 145 -5.95 4.58 -23.00
N LEU A 146 -5.55 5.85 -23.11
CA LEU A 146 -6.26 6.85 -23.90
C LEU A 146 -6.03 6.68 -25.40
N GLU A 147 -4.80 6.37 -25.81
CA GLU A 147 -4.45 6.11 -27.21
C GLU A 147 -5.22 4.91 -27.79
N ASN A 148 -5.45 3.90 -26.96
CA ASN A 148 -6.22 2.70 -27.32
C ASN A 148 -7.71 2.80 -26.96
N ALA A 149 -8.17 3.95 -26.46
CA ALA A 149 -9.57 4.11 -26.09
C ALA A 149 -10.46 4.10 -27.34
N THR A 150 -11.58 3.39 -27.28
CA THR A 150 -12.59 3.43 -28.32
C THR A 150 -13.51 4.63 -28.11
N ILE A 151 -13.73 5.43 -29.14
CA ILE A 151 -14.78 6.47 -29.13
C ILE A 151 -16.03 5.91 -29.81
N ALA A 152 -17.17 5.97 -29.12
CA ALA A 152 -18.45 5.46 -29.61
C ALA A 152 -19.51 6.56 -29.61
N ALA A 153 -20.46 6.48 -30.55
CA ALA A 153 -21.53 7.46 -30.69
C ALA A 153 -22.69 7.23 -29.71
N SER A 154 -22.92 5.98 -29.32
CA SER A 154 -24.01 5.61 -28.42
C SER A 154 -23.57 4.58 -27.38
N LEU A 155 -24.35 4.49 -26.30
CA LEU A 155 -24.12 3.47 -25.28
C LEU A 155 -24.43 2.07 -25.83
N ASP A 156 -25.46 1.94 -26.68
CA ASP A 156 -25.82 0.67 -27.32
C ASP A 156 -24.66 0.09 -28.15
N GLU A 157 -23.99 0.93 -28.94
CA GLU A 157 -22.77 0.55 -29.66
C GLU A 157 -21.68 0.05 -28.71
N ALA A 158 -21.45 0.76 -27.61
CA ALA A 158 -20.42 0.43 -26.63
C ALA A 158 -20.73 -0.85 -25.81
N LEU A 159 -22.00 -1.26 -25.76
CA LEU A 159 -22.48 -2.45 -25.04
C LEU A 159 -22.71 -3.67 -25.96
N ALA A 160 -22.59 -3.52 -27.28
CA ALA A 160 -23.04 -4.52 -28.26
C ALA A 160 -22.47 -5.94 -28.07
N ASP A 161 -21.24 -6.08 -27.59
CA ASP A 161 -20.56 -7.36 -27.35
C ASP A 161 -20.56 -7.79 -25.87
N THR A 162 -21.32 -7.10 -25.02
CA THR A 162 -21.27 -7.25 -23.56
C THR A 162 -22.36 -8.18 -23.03
N THR A 163 -22.00 -9.01 -22.06
CA THR A 163 -22.93 -9.92 -21.37
C THR A 163 -23.43 -9.34 -20.05
N ILE A 164 -22.57 -8.63 -19.31
CA ILE A 164 -22.91 -7.97 -18.05
C ILE A 164 -22.53 -6.49 -18.16
N ALA A 165 -23.53 -5.62 -18.00
CA ALA A 165 -23.38 -4.18 -18.04
C ALA A 165 -23.86 -3.57 -16.73
N CYS A 166 -22.93 -2.93 -16.01
CA CYS A 166 -23.16 -2.37 -14.68
C CYS A 166 -23.29 -0.85 -14.75
N ALA A 167 -24.50 -0.32 -14.51
CA ALA A 167 -24.71 1.11 -14.37
C ALA A 167 -24.28 1.59 -12.99
N LEU A 168 -23.31 2.50 -12.91
CA LEU A 168 -22.95 3.14 -11.65
C LEU A 168 -23.93 4.29 -11.35
N THR A 169 -24.58 4.26 -10.19
CA THR A 169 -25.51 5.31 -9.78
C THR A 169 -25.48 5.57 -8.28
N SER A 170 -25.61 6.85 -7.91
CA SER A 170 -25.76 7.30 -6.53
C SER A 170 -27.22 7.61 -6.16
N ARG A 171 -28.13 7.59 -7.14
CA ARG A 171 -29.52 8.00 -6.96
C ARG A 171 -30.41 6.78 -6.75
N ARG A 172 -31.33 6.89 -5.78
CA ARG A 172 -32.45 5.94 -5.70
C ARG A 172 -33.30 6.12 -6.94
N ARG A 173 -33.45 5.07 -7.74
CA ARG A 173 -34.32 5.07 -8.91
C ARG A 173 -35.50 4.15 -8.66
N GLU A 174 -36.64 4.47 -9.27
CA GLU A 174 -37.81 3.60 -9.33
C GLU A 174 -37.60 2.47 -10.34
N ILE A 175 -36.45 1.79 -10.22
CA ILE A 175 -36.08 0.65 -11.06
C ILE A 175 -36.17 -0.57 -10.15
N THR A 176 -36.80 -1.64 -10.63
CA THR A 176 -37.07 -2.86 -9.88
C THR A 176 -35.83 -3.68 -9.57
N ALA A 177 -34.71 -3.42 -10.27
CA ALA A 177 -33.45 -4.12 -10.06
C ALA A 177 -32.78 -3.73 -8.72
N PRO A 178 -32.24 -4.71 -7.96
CA PRO A 178 -31.55 -4.43 -6.71
C PRO A 178 -30.24 -3.67 -6.95
N LEU A 179 -29.99 -2.65 -6.12
CA LEU A 179 -28.70 -1.96 -6.05
C LEU A 179 -27.68 -2.82 -5.30
N GLN A 180 -26.51 -3.04 -5.89
CA GLN A 180 -25.43 -3.83 -5.30
C GLN A 180 -24.17 -2.97 -5.11
N THR A 181 -23.34 -3.30 -4.12
CA THR A 181 -22.06 -2.61 -3.94
C THR A 181 -20.98 -3.20 -4.86
N PRO A 182 -19.88 -2.49 -5.16
CA PRO A 182 -18.74 -3.07 -5.86
C PRO A 182 -18.29 -4.40 -5.23
N ARG A 183 -18.23 -4.47 -3.89
CA ARG A 183 -17.80 -5.66 -3.16
C ARG A 183 -18.66 -6.89 -3.46
N ASP A 184 -19.97 -6.69 -3.55
CA ASP A 184 -20.92 -7.78 -3.77
C ASP A 184 -21.00 -8.19 -5.25
N LEU A 185 -20.79 -7.24 -6.17
CA LEU A 185 -20.99 -7.45 -7.60
C LEU A 185 -19.73 -7.92 -8.33
N VAL A 186 -18.55 -7.47 -7.91
CA VAL A 186 -17.25 -7.83 -8.54
C VAL A 186 -17.02 -9.34 -8.66
N PRO A 187 -17.38 -10.22 -7.69
CA PRO A 187 -17.23 -11.66 -7.85
C PRO A 187 -17.95 -12.22 -9.10
N GLU A 188 -19.16 -11.73 -9.39
CA GLU A 188 -19.91 -12.11 -10.59
C GLU A 188 -19.19 -11.64 -11.87
N LEU A 189 -18.70 -10.39 -11.86
CA LEU A 189 -17.98 -9.79 -12.99
C LEU A 189 -16.69 -10.56 -13.31
N LEU A 190 -15.91 -10.91 -12.30
CA LEU A 190 -14.66 -11.66 -12.46
C LEU A 190 -14.92 -13.07 -13.00
N GLN A 191 -15.97 -13.74 -12.52
CA GLN A 191 -16.33 -15.07 -13.02
C GLN A 191 -16.76 -15.02 -14.49
N ALA A 192 -17.56 -14.04 -14.90
CA ALA A 192 -17.96 -13.85 -16.29
C ALA A 192 -16.75 -13.54 -17.18
N ALA A 193 -15.91 -12.59 -16.78
CA ALA A 193 -14.68 -12.25 -17.46
C ALA A 193 -13.75 -13.47 -17.63
N ASN A 194 -13.66 -14.33 -16.60
CA ASN A 194 -12.86 -15.56 -16.65
C ASN A 194 -13.43 -16.62 -17.60
N ARG A 195 -14.74 -16.61 -17.88
CA ARG A 195 -15.37 -17.43 -18.94
C ARG A 195 -15.17 -16.85 -20.35
N GLY A 196 -14.48 -15.71 -20.49
CA GLY A 196 -14.25 -15.03 -21.76
C GLY A 196 -15.36 -14.03 -22.14
N GLU A 197 -16.37 -13.88 -21.30
CA GLU A 197 -17.49 -12.96 -21.54
C GLU A 197 -17.04 -11.51 -21.33
N LYS A 198 -17.53 -10.57 -22.14
CA LYS A 198 -17.25 -9.15 -21.95
C LYS A 198 -18.15 -8.58 -20.87
N VAL A 199 -17.53 -7.80 -19.98
CA VAL A 199 -18.18 -7.15 -18.84
C VAL A 199 -17.89 -5.65 -18.90
N THR A 200 -18.91 -4.82 -18.71
CA THR A 200 -18.76 -3.36 -18.74
C THR A 200 -19.20 -2.71 -17.45
N LEU A 201 -18.48 -1.65 -17.08
CA LEU A 201 -18.82 -0.75 -15.98
C LEU A 201 -19.04 0.63 -16.56
N VAL A 202 -20.28 1.12 -16.44
CA VAL A 202 -20.75 2.34 -17.10
C VAL A 202 -20.83 3.47 -16.10
N PHE A 203 -20.09 4.54 -16.36
CA PHE A 203 -20.02 5.74 -15.54
C PHE A 203 -20.65 6.92 -16.26
N GLY A 204 -21.46 7.67 -15.54
CA GLY A 204 -22.19 8.82 -16.06
C GLY A 204 -21.40 10.12 -16.08
N ASN A 205 -22.03 11.14 -16.64
CA ASN A 205 -21.61 12.53 -16.52
C ASN A 205 -21.42 12.95 -15.05
N GLU A 206 -20.46 13.83 -14.78
CA GLU A 206 -20.09 14.28 -13.44
C GLU A 206 -21.23 14.93 -12.65
N THR A 207 -22.09 15.70 -13.33
CA THR A 207 -23.17 16.47 -12.71
C THR A 207 -24.48 15.70 -12.72
N PHE A 208 -24.81 15.10 -13.87
CA PHE A 208 -26.11 14.49 -14.09
C PHE A 208 -26.14 12.98 -13.81
N GLY A 209 -24.96 12.34 -13.75
CA GLY A 209 -24.84 10.89 -13.78
C GLY A 209 -25.38 10.31 -15.09
N LEU A 210 -25.73 9.03 -15.04
CA LEU A 210 -26.38 8.34 -16.16
C LEU A 210 -27.81 8.86 -16.36
N SER A 211 -28.31 8.90 -17.59
CA SER A 211 -29.74 9.15 -17.87
C SER A 211 -30.58 7.94 -17.44
N ILE A 212 -31.91 8.01 -17.55
CA ILE A 212 -32.77 6.85 -17.23
C ILE A 212 -32.56 5.76 -18.29
N GLU A 213 -32.47 6.17 -19.55
CA GLU A 213 -32.26 5.32 -20.71
C GLU A 213 -30.92 4.60 -20.63
N GLU A 214 -29.84 5.30 -20.25
CA GLU A 214 -28.51 4.69 -20.06
C GLU A 214 -28.49 3.65 -18.94
N VAL A 215 -29.24 3.89 -17.86
CA VAL A 215 -29.38 2.89 -16.78
C VAL A 215 -30.20 1.69 -17.23
N GLN A 216 -31.26 1.90 -18.03
CA GLN A 216 -32.09 0.82 -18.57
C GLN A 216 -31.35 -0.06 -19.60
N ALA A 217 -30.36 0.50 -20.30
CA ALA A 217 -29.48 -0.28 -21.17
C ALA A 217 -28.56 -1.25 -20.40
N CYS A 218 -28.40 -1.05 -19.08
CA CYS A 218 -27.58 -1.89 -18.21
C CYS A 218 -28.42 -2.96 -17.51
N ASN A 219 -27.83 -4.14 -17.29
CA ASN A 219 -28.50 -5.28 -16.65
C ASN A 219 -28.10 -5.47 -15.16
N ARG A 220 -27.24 -4.62 -14.62
CA ARG A 220 -26.89 -4.53 -13.18
C ARG A 220 -26.84 -3.08 -12.72
N LEU A 221 -27.19 -2.85 -11.46
CA LEU A 221 -27.07 -1.54 -10.80
C LEU A 221 -25.99 -1.61 -9.72
N MET A 222 -25.00 -0.73 -9.82
CA MET A 222 -23.91 -0.62 -8.86
C MET A 222 -23.96 0.73 -8.13
N THR A 223 -23.82 0.72 -6.80
CA THR A 223 -23.69 1.93 -5.98
C THR A 223 -22.50 1.81 -5.04
N ILE A 224 -21.71 2.88 -4.91
CA ILE A 224 -20.61 2.95 -3.94
C ILE A 224 -21.18 3.56 -2.66
N ASN A 225 -21.48 2.75 -1.65
CA ASN A 225 -22.01 3.27 -0.37
C ASN A 225 -21.09 4.34 0.25
N GLY A 226 -21.69 5.34 0.88
CA GLY A 226 -20.98 6.50 1.42
C GLY A 226 -21.85 7.31 2.38
N ASN A 227 -21.42 8.55 2.65
CA ASN A 227 -22.13 9.45 3.55
C ASN A 227 -23.51 9.83 2.96
N PRO A 228 -24.64 9.54 3.64
CA PRO A 228 -25.97 9.93 3.17
C PRO A 228 -26.15 11.44 3.01
N ASP A 229 -25.41 12.26 3.77
CA ASP A 229 -25.55 13.72 3.75
C ASP A 229 -24.74 14.38 2.63
N TYR A 230 -23.76 13.66 2.06
CA TYR A 230 -22.94 14.14 0.94
C TYR A 230 -22.49 12.95 0.09
N PHE A 231 -23.29 12.65 -0.93
CA PHE A 231 -23.14 11.46 -1.75
C PHE A 231 -22.85 11.79 -3.22
N SER A 232 -21.73 12.49 -3.43
CA SER A 232 -21.26 12.93 -4.76
C SER A 232 -19.76 12.70 -4.88
N LEU A 233 -19.39 11.50 -5.35
CA LEU A 233 -18.00 11.18 -5.65
C LEU A 233 -17.63 11.75 -7.02
N ASN A 234 -16.42 12.31 -7.17
CA ASN A 234 -15.92 12.70 -8.49
C ASN A 234 -15.80 11.46 -9.40
N LEU A 235 -16.00 11.64 -10.72
CA LEU A 235 -15.97 10.56 -11.69
C LEU A 235 -14.70 9.69 -11.60
N ALA A 236 -13.52 10.31 -11.57
CA ALA A 236 -12.25 9.58 -11.48
C ALA A 236 -12.09 8.85 -10.13
N GLN A 237 -12.63 9.40 -9.04
CA GLN A 237 -12.66 8.71 -7.75
C GLN A 237 -13.59 7.50 -7.79
N ALA A 238 -14.72 7.58 -8.48
CA ALA A 238 -15.65 6.47 -8.63
C ALA A 238 -15.04 5.34 -9.44
N VAL A 239 -14.39 5.69 -10.57
CA VAL A 239 -13.58 4.75 -11.36
C VAL A 239 -12.50 4.13 -10.48
N GLN A 240 -11.77 4.92 -9.69
CA GLN A 240 -10.71 4.41 -8.81
C GLN A 240 -11.20 3.40 -7.78
N VAL A 241 -12.34 3.65 -7.10
CA VAL A 241 -12.90 2.72 -6.11
C VAL A 241 -13.33 1.41 -6.76
N VAL A 242 -13.97 1.48 -7.92
CA VAL A 242 -14.42 0.29 -8.67
C VAL A 242 -13.24 -0.51 -9.20
N CYS A 243 -12.27 0.16 -9.84
CA CYS A 243 -11.04 -0.49 -10.32
C CYS A 243 -10.25 -1.12 -9.18
N TYR A 244 -10.18 -0.46 -8.02
CA TYR A 244 -9.58 -1.02 -6.82
C TYR A 244 -10.28 -2.29 -6.37
N GLU A 245 -11.62 -2.27 -6.25
CA GLU A 245 -12.36 -3.44 -5.79
C GLU A 245 -12.16 -4.64 -6.75
N ILE A 246 -12.16 -4.39 -8.08
CA ILE A 246 -11.84 -5.41 -9.09
C ILE A 246 -10.46 -6.02 -8.85
N PHE A 247 -9.41 -5.19 -8.73
CA PHE A 247 -8.05 -5.68 -8.57
C PHE A 247 -7.82 -6.35 -7.21
N SER A 248 -8.45 -5.83 -6.14
CA SER A 248 -8.35 -6.36 -4.79
C SER A 248 -8.90 -7.78 -4.65
N GLN A 249 -9.80 -8.17 -5.56
CA GLN A 249 -10.39 -9.50 -5.64
C GLN A 249 -9.73 -10.38 -6.70
N THR A 250 -8.61 -9.94 -7.28
CA THR A 250 -7.70 -10.83 -8.01
C THR A 250 -6.75 -11.52 -7.03
N ASP A 251 -6.42 -12.79 -7.26
CA ASP A 251 -5.42 -13.52 -6.46
C ASP A 251 -3.97 -13.05 -6.71
N SER A 252 -3.76 -11.82 -7.18
CA SER A 252 -2.44 -11.28 -7.55
C SER A 252 -1.66 -10.84 -6.29
N PRO A 253 -0.60 -11.56 -5.87
CA PRO A 253 0.09 -11.24 -4.63
C PRO A 253 1.00 -10.00 -4.79
N MET A 254 1.08 -9.13 -3.78
CA MET A 254 2.02 -8.00 -3.80
C MET A 254 3.42 -8.37 -3.24
N THR A 255 3.89 -9.59 -3.54
CA THR A 255 5.14 -10.15 -3.00
C THR A 255 6.37 -9.32 -3.33
N HIS A 256 6.39 -8.64 -4.48
CA HIS A 256 7.49 -7.76 -4.88
C HIS A 256 7.62 -6.47 -4.02
N LEU A 257 6.60 -6.13 -3.24
CA LEU A 257 6.63 -5.00 -2.28
C LEU A 257 6.93 -5.48 -0.85
N GLN A 258 6.86 -6.78 -0.59
CA GLN A 258 7.14 -7.34 0.71
C GLN A 258 8.65 -7.48 0.88
N GLN A 259 9.16 -6.97 2.00
CA GLN A 259 10.54 -7.25 2.40
C GLN A 259 10.65 -8.72 2.79
N GLU A 260 11.76 -9.38 2.45
CA GLU A 260 11.98 -10.77 2.87
C GLU A 260 11.96 -10.87 4.40
N ASP A 261 11.06 -11.70 4.92
CA ASP A 261 10.96 -11.99 6.35
C ASP A 261 11.94 -13.10 6.74
N HIS A 262 13.00 -12.74 7.45
CA HIS A 262 13.91 -13.70 8.07
C HIS A 262 13.54 -13.94 9.52
N ALA A 263 12.39 -14.55 9.77
CA ALA A 263 11.92 -14.86 11.11
C ALA A 263 13.00 -15.59 11.93
N ALA A 264 13.31 -15.06 13.12
CA ALA A 264 14.27 -15.70 14.00
C ALA A 264 13.72 -17.04 14.48
N THR A 265 14.55 -18.07 14.36
CA THR A 265 14.25 -19.39 14.90
C THR A 265 14.12 -19.34 16.42
N HIS A 266 13.38 -20.29 16.98
CA HIS A 266 13.27 -20.45 18.43
C HIS A 266 14.64 -20.59 19.11
N GLU A 267 15.60 -21.25 18.44
CA GLU A 267 16.96 -21.40 18.91
C GLU A 267 17.71 -20.06 18.98
N GLN A 268 17.61 -19.21 17.95
CA GLN A 268 18.19 -17.87 17.95
C GLN A 268 17.62 -17.00 19.07
N ILE A 269 16.29 -17.03 19.26
CA ILE A 269 15.62 -16.31 20.34
C ILE A 269 16.11 -16.80 21.71
N LYS A 270 16.12 -18.12 21.94
CA LYS A 270 16.59 -18.72 23.20
C LYS A 270 18.05 -18.39 23.47
N GLY A 271 18.91 -18.47 22.45
CA GLY A 271 20.33 -18.13 22.57
C GLY A 271 20.56 -16.65 22.89
N MET A 272 19.78 -15.76 22.28
CA MET A 272 19.82 -14.33 22.58
C MET A 272 19.36 -14.02 24.00
N VAL A 273 18.27 -14.64 24.46
CA VAL A 273 17.75 -14.46 25.83
C VAL A 273 18.73 -15.00 26.86
N ALA A 274 19.37 -16.13 26.61
CA ALA A 274 20.43 -16.67 27.47
C ALA A 274 21.65 -15.75 27.52
N HIS A 275 22.06 -15.18 26.38
CA HIS A 275 23.14 -14.19 26.35
C HIS A 275 22.77 -12.93 27.15
N MET A 276 21.54 -12.44 27.01
CA MET A 276 21.02 -11.33 27.81
C MET A 276 21.08 -11.63 29.30
N GLU A 277 20.70 -12.84 29.72
CA GLU A 277 20.77 -13.28 31.11
C GLU A 277 22.20 -13.21 31.67
N SER A 278 23.18 -13.72 30.90
CA SER A 278 24.60 -13.64 31.26
C SER A 278 25.04 -12.20 31.50
N VAL A 279 24.74 -11.29 30.57
CA VAL A 279 25.11 -9.88 30.72
C VAL A 279 24.41 -9.23 31.90
N MET A 280 23.15 -9.57 32.16
CA MET A 280 22.39 -9.08 33.31
C MET A 280 22.97 -9.58 34.65
N ASN A 281 23.52 -10.79 34.69
CA ASN A 281 24.26 -11.31 35.83
C ASN A 281 25.56 -10.54 36.05
N ASP A 282 26.37 -10.34 35.00
CA ASP A 282 27.66 -9.63 35.07
C ASP A 282 27.53 -8.21 35.65
N ILE A 283 26.44 -7.51 35.34
CA ILE A 283 26.17 -6.15 35.86
C ILE A 283 25.44 -6.14 37.21
N GLY A 284 25.17 -7.30 37.81
CA GLY A 284 24.46 -7.44 39.09
C GLY A 284 23.00 -6.99 39.05
N PHE A 285 22.32 -7.11 37.90
CA PHE A 285 20.93 -6.65 37.72
C PHE A 285 19.93 -7.38 38.64
N PHE A 286 20.23 -8.63 38.99
CA PHE A 286 19.33 -9.50 39.74
C PHE A 286 19.48 -9.41 41.27
N ASN A 287 20.42 -8.63 41.81
CA ASN A 287 20.77 -8.61 43.25
C ASN A 287 19.61 -8.33 44.22
N ARG A 288 18.43 -7.92 43.72
CA ARG A 288 17.18 -7.78 44.50
C ARG A 288 15.92 -8.20 43.72
N ARG A 289 16.05 -9.05 42.69
CA ARG A 289 14.98 -9.40 41.76
C ARG A 289 14.93 -10.91 41.56
N ASN A 290 13.72 -11.46 41.37
CA ASN A 290 13.57 -12.86 40.97
C ASN A 290 14.00 -13.00 39.49
N GLY A 291 15.24 -13.44 39.27
CA GLY A 291 15.85 -13.54 37.95
C GLY A 291 15.13 -14.52 37.03
N GLU A 292 14.84 -15.73 37.52
CA GLU A 292 14.14 -16.74 36.73
C GLU A 292 12.78 -16.26 36.22
N ARG A 293 11.97 -15.62 37.09
CA ARG A 293 10.66 -15.11 36.69
C ARG A 293 10.78 -14.04 35.60
N LEU A 294 11.82 -13.20 35.69
CA LEU A 294 12.08 -12.18 34.68
C LEU A 294 12.52 -12.82 33.36
N MET A 295 13.42 -13.80 33.39
CA MET A 295 13.92 -14.45 32.19
C MET A 295 12.84 -15.27 31.49
N ARG A 296 11.94 -15.94 32.22
CA ARG A 296 10.73 -16.55 31.65
C ARG A 296 9.85 -15.52 30.94
N ARG A 297 9.69 -14.32 31.51
CA ARG A 297 8.96 -13.23 30.86
C ARG A 297 9.67 -12.69 29.62
N MET A 298 11.00 -12.61 29.63
CA MET A 298 11.78 -12.18 28.47
C MET A 298 11.69 -13.20 27.34
N GLN A 299 11.83 -14.50 27.63
CA GLN A 299 11.63 -15.56 26.65
C GLN A 299 10.24 -15.49 26.00
N SER A 300 9.19 -15.29 26.81
CA SER A 300 7.82 -15.13 26.32
C SER A 300 7.63 -13.84 25.52
N LEU A 301 8.26 -12.73 25.92
CA LEU A 301 8.19 -11.45 25.22
C LEU A 301 8.79 -11.56 23.82
N PHE A 302 10.01 -12.07 23.69
CA PHE A 302 10.69 -12.20 22.41
C PHE A 302 10.07 -13.29 21.54
N GLY A 303 9.56 -14.37 22.13
CA GLY A 303 8.88 -15.44 21.39
C GLY A 303 7.58 -15.02 20.72
N ARG A 304 6.90 -13.96 21.18
CA ARG A 304 5.68 -13.42 20.56
C ARG A 304 5.88 -12.12 19.79
N ALA A 305 7.10 -11.60 19.76
CA ALA A 305 7.39 -10.30 19.16
C ALA A 305 7.65 -10.38 17.64
N ASN A 306 7.51 -11.56 17.02
CA ASN A 306 7.85 -11.82 15.62
C ASN A 306 9.24 -11.29 15.25
N THR A 307 10.23 -11.52 16.12
CA THR A 307 11.60 -11.04 15.90
C THR A 307 12.21 -11.66 14.66
N GLN A 308 12.93 -10.85 13.88
CA GLN A 308 13.75 -11.31 12.76
C GLN A 308 15.18 -11.65 13.21
N THR A 309 15.93 -12.37 12.38
CA THR A 309 17.33 -12.74 12.65
C THR A 309 18.18 -11.49 12.90
N GLU A 310 17.91 -10.41 12.17
CA GLU A 310 18.56 -9.12 12.28
C GLU A 310 18.33 -8.48 13.65
N ASP A 311 17.11 -8.58 14.19
CA ASP A 311 16.79 -8.10 15.55
C ASP A 311 17.65 -8.83 16.59
N ILE A 312 17.78 -10.16 16.42
CA ILE A 312 18.59 -11.00 17.29
C ILE A 312 20.07 -10.62 17.21
N ASP A 313 20.59 -10.41 16.01
CA ASP A 313 21.99 -10.06 15.80
C ASP A 313 22.34 -8.69 16.37
N ILE A 314 21.44 -7.71 16.23
CA ILE A 314 21.58 -6.38 16.85
C ILE A 314 21.65 -6.51 18.37
N LEU A 315 20.73 -7.26 18.98
CA LEU A 315 20.69 -7.46 20.44
C LEU A 315 21.93 -8.19 20.93
N ARG A 316 22.37 -9.26 20.25
CA ARG A 316 23.59 -9.99 20.60
C ARG A 316 24.84 -9.11 20.44
N GLY A 317 24.92 -8.29 19.39
CA GLY A 317 26.00 -7.32 19.20
C GLY A 317 26.06 -6.27 20.31
N PHE A 318 24.90 -5.79 20.75
CA PHE A 318 24.80 -4.90 21.92
C PHE A 318 25.30 -5.59 23.19
N PHE A 319 24.83 -6.80 23.48
CA PHE A 319 25.27 -7.58 24.65
C PHE A 319 26.78 -7.85 24.64
N ASN A 320 27.34 -8.25 23.49
CA ASN A 320 28.79 -8.43 23.32
C ASN A 320 29.56 -7.16 23.67
N THR A 321 29.08 -6.00 23.22
CA THR A 321 29.72 -4.70 23.50
C THR A 321 29.67 -4.35 24.99
N VAL A 322 28.56 -4.65 25.65
CA VAL A 322 28.41 -4.46 27.10
C VAL A 322 29.37 -5.37 27.86
N SER A 323 29.38 -6.67 27.56
CA SER A 323 30.29 -7.64 28.19
C SER A 323 31.75 -7.25 28.02
N HIS A 324 32.17 -6.85 26.81
CA HIS A 324 33.55 -6.38 26.56
C HIS A 324 33.94 -5.18 27.42
N ARG A 325 33.02 -4.25 27.69
CA ARG A 325 33.32 -3.06 28.53
C ARG A 325 33.39 -3.38 30.02
N ILE A 326 32.68 -4.40 30.47
CA ILE A 326 32.74 -4.87 31.86
C ILE A 326 34.10 -5.52 32.11
N HIS A 327 34.48 -6.47 31.26
CA HIS A 327 35.71 -7.26 31.41
C HIS A 327 37.00 -6.49 31.09
N LYS A 328 36.92 -5.30 30.48
CA LYS A 328 38.08 -4.43 30.21
C LYS A 328 38.36 -3.43 31.35
N LYS A 329 37.53 -3.42 32.40
CA LYS A 329 37.70 -2.58 33.59
C LYS A 329 38.38 -3.28 34.76
N ASP A 330 38.60 -4.59 34.64
CA ASP A 330 39.46 -5.39 35.52
C ASP A 330 40.88 -5.46 34.95
#